data_AF-A0A959Q6C5-F1
#
_entry.id   AF-A0A959Q6C5-F1
#
_cell.length_a   1.000
_cell.length_b   1.000
_cell.length_c   1.000
_cell.angle_alpha   90.00
_cell.angle_beta   90.00
_cell.angle_gamma   90.00
#
_symmetry.space_group_name_H-M   'P 1'
#
loop_
_entity.id
_entity.type
_entity.pdbx_description
1 polymer ?
#
loop_
_entity_poly.entity_id
_entity_poly.type
_entity_poly.pdbx_seq_one_letter_code
_entity_poly.pdbx_strand_id
1 'polypeptide(L)'
;MSKLPKQRLTFFFSDIEGSTSLIASLGERYADILEQYRCIVRSALAAYQGREIDTAGDGFFAVFRDTRQAVIAAVRMQRAFATQAWARNVDFRVRMGIHTGDAIVAPTGFIGLEVHRASRICNAANGGQVLLTPTVLESAGEPLPEGADTIYLGEFLLKGFGQPERLFQLIVPGIDNPFLSPQTERPLPTIAVLPFAVRSMDPNDGFLGDGMAEEIIIALGKVPGLQVVARSASFAFRQQSLDPREIGKRLNADVIL
;
A
#
# COMPACT_ATOMS: atom_id res chain seq x y z
N MET A 1 -8.38 -28.85 -20.35
CA MET A 1 -7.68 -28.38 -19.13
C MET A 1 -8.74 -27.89 -18.15
N SER A 2 -8.92 -28.54 -17.01
CA SER A 2 -9.85 -28.08 -15.97
C SER A 2 -9.39 -26.73 -15.44
N LYS A 3 -10.29 -25.74 -15.40
CA LYS A 3 -10.00 -24.44 -14.76
C LYS A 3 -9.79 -24.70 -13.26
N LEU A 4 -8.59 -24.43 -12.76
CA LEU A 4 -8.32 -24.46 -11.33
C LEU A 4 -9.23 -23.46 -10.61
N PRO A 5 -9.76 -23.80 -9.42
CA PRO A 5 -10.72 -22.94 -8.72
C PRO A 5 -10.04 -21.64 -8.28
N LYS A 6 -10.68 -20.50 -8.58
CA LYS A 6 -10.36 -19.21 -7.96
C LYS A 6 -11.03 -19.16 -6.59
N GLN A 7 -10.28 -18.73 -5.59
CA GLN A 7 -10.78 -18.51 -4.24
C GLN A 7 -10.32 -17.15 -3.75
N ARG A 8 -11.22 -16.44 -3.06
CA ARG A 8 -10.89 -15.22 -2.34
C ARG A 8 -10.26 -15.58 -1.02
N LEU A 9 -9.05 -15.10 -0.78
CA LEU A 9 -8.24 -15.41 0.39
C LEU A 9 -7.57 -14.16 0.91
N THR A 10 -7.18 -14.19 2.18
CA THR A 10 -6.34 -13.16 2.78
C THR A 10 -4.90 -13.64 2.80
N PHE A 11 -4.03 -12.91 2.10
CA PHE A 11 -2.60 -13.15 2.04
C PHE A 11 -1.93 -12.31 3.12
N PHE A 12 -1.05 -12.95 3.89
CA PHE A 12 -0.26 -12.34 4.94
C PHE A 12 1.21 -12.54 4.61
N PHE A 13 1.97 -11.45 4.65
CA PHE A 13 3.42 -11.49 4.56
C PHE A 13 4.00 -10.79 5.79
N SER A 14 5.10 -11.32 6.30
CA SER A 14 5.93 -10.66 7.30
C SER A 14 7.40 -10.81 6.97
N ASP A 15 8.21 -9.85 7.41
CA ASP A 15 9.64 -9.83 7.17
C ASP A 15 10.36 -9.08 8.29
N ILE A 16 11.61 -9.45 8.59
CA ILE A 16 12.41 -8.76 9.61
C ILE A 16 13.02 -7.52 8.97
N GLU A 17 12.81 -6.35 9.57
CA GLU A 17 13.43 -5.12 9.06
C GLU A 17 14.95 -5.17 9.28
N GLY A 18 15.70 -4.81 8.23
CA GLY A 18 17.16 -4.67 8.34
C GLY A 18 17.89 -5.97 8.68
N SER A 19 17.33 -7.13 8.36
CA SER A 19 17.89 -8.43 8.74
C SER A 19 19.32 -8.67 8.27
N THR A 20 19.70 -8.13 7.10
CA THR A 20 21.09 -8.18 6.63
C THR A 20 22.05 -7.47 7.60
N SER A 21 21.64 -6.32 8.13
CA SER A 21 22.42 -5.58 9.14
C SER A 21 22.44 -6.31 10.49
N LEU A 22 21.34 -6.95 10.86
CA LEU A 22 21.28 -7.80 12.05
C LEU A 22 22.23 -9.00 11.94
N ILE A 23 22.26 -9.68 10.80
CA ILE A 23 23.19 -10.78 10.52
C ILE A 23 24.64 -10.29 10.59
N ALA A 24 24.95 -9.15 9.96
CA ALA A 24 26.30 -8.60 9.94
C ALA A 24 26.80 -8.23 11.35
N SER A 25 25.91 -7.78 12.24
CA SER A 25 26.26 -7.37 13.61
C SER A 25 26.26 -8.52 14.63
N LEU A 26 25.36 -9.50 14.48
CA LEU A 26 25.17 -10.59 15.44
C LEU A 26 25.91 -11.87 15.04
N GLY A 27 26.25 -12.04 13.77
CA GLY A 27 26.85 -13.26 13.25
C GLY A 27 25.98 -14.48 13.56
N GLU A 28 26.58 -15.52 14.13
CA GLU A 28 25.90 -16.78 14.49
C GLU A 28 24.73 -16.60 15.45
N ARG A 29 24.75 -15.57 16.30
CA ARG A 29 23.68 -15.27 17.27
C ARG A 29 22.38 -14.83 16.61
N TYR A 30 22.40 -14.52 15.31
CA TYR A 30 21.17 -14.24 14.56
C TYR A 30 20.25 -15.47 14.49
N ALA A 31 20.81 -16.68 14.54
CA ALA A 31 20.02 -17.91 14.51
C ALA A 31 18.98 -17.97 15.64
N ASP A 32 19.36 -17.55 16.86
CA ASP A 32 18.46 -17.52 18.02
C ASP A 32 17.30 -16.52 17.82
N ILE A 33 17.59 -15.35 17.26
CA ILE A 33 16.60 -14.31 16.95
C ILE A 33 15.62 -14.84 15.89
N LEU A 34 16.15 -15.44 14.82
CA LEU A 34 15.36 -16.01 13.74
C LEU A 34 14.46 -17.14 14.24
N GLU A 35 14.95 -18.00 15.14
CA GLU A 35 14.16 -19.07 15.74
C GLU A 35 13.03 -18.52 16.62
N GLN A 36 13.30 -17.54 17.47
CA GLN A 36 12.27 -16.90 18.30
C GLN A 36 11.19 -16.21 17.46
N TYR A 37 11.62 -15.47 16.42
CA TYR A 37 10.70 -14.86 15.45
C TYR A 37 9.80 -15.92 14.79
N ARG A 38 10.39 -16.99 14.25
CA ARG A 38 9.65 -18.09 13.61
C ARG A 38 8.68 -18.76 14.58
N CYS A 39 9.07 -18.93 15.84
CA CYS A 39 8.22 -19.52 16.88
C CYS A 39 6.98 -18.65 17.14
N ILE A 40 7.15 -17.33 17.29
CA ILE A 40 6.05 -16.39 17.49
C ILE A 40 5.10 -16.40 16.29
N VAL A 41 5.63 -16.31 15.06
CA VAL A 41 4.81 -16.33 13.85
C VAL A 41 4.02 -17.63 13.75
N ARG A 42 4.69 -18.78 13.84
CA ARG A 42 4.02 -20.10 13.71
C ARG A 42 2.98 -20.35 14.79
N SER A 43 3.24 -19.90 16.02
CA SER A 43 2.28 -20.02 17.12
C SER A 43 1.01 -19.22 16.84
N ALA A 44 1.14 -17.98 16.34
CA ALA A 44 -0.01 -17.17 15.97
C ALA A 44 -0.75 -17.72 14.73
N LEU A 45 -0.03 -18.21 13.72
CA LEU A 45 -0.67 -18.88 12.56
C LEU A 45 -1.50 -20.08 13.01
N ALA A 46 -0.94 -20.95 13.86
CA ALA A 46 -1.63 -22.12 14.37
C ALA A 46 -2.87 -21.75 15.21
N ALA A 47 -2.78 -20.72 16.07
CA ALA A 47 -3.88 -20.28 16.93
C ALA A 47 -5.05 -19.67 16.14
N TYR A 48 -4.78 -19.01 15.02
CA TYR A 48 -5.77 -18.24 14.26
C TYR A 48 -5.96 -18.77 12.84
N GLN A 49 -5.84 -20.09 12.66
CA GLN A 49 -6.17 -20.78 11.40
C GLN A 49 -5.43 -20.24 10.16
N GLY A 50 -4.24 -19.67 10.36
CA GLY A 50 -3.33 -19.27 9.30
C GLY A 50 -2.56 -20.49 8.79
N ARG A 51 -2.45 -20.61 7.47
CA ARG A 51 -1.66 -21.66 6.84
C ARG A 51 -0.37 -21.05 6.29
N GLU A 52 0.77 -21.44 6.86
CA GLU A 52 2.10 -21.17 6.31
C GLU A 52 2.20 -21.83 4.92
N ILE A 53 2.62 -21.06 3.93
CA ILE A 53 2.77 -21.51 2.54
C ILE A 53 4.24 -21.59 2.17
N ASP A 54 5.00 -20.56 2.51
CA ASP A 54 6.42 -20.49 2.20
C ASP A 54 7.16 -19.65 3.24
N THR A 55 8.46 -19.91 3.36
CA THR A 55 9.41 -19.12 4.14
C THR A 55 10.62 -18.84 3.25
N ALA A 56 10.83 -17.58 2.88
CA ALA A 56 11.97 -17.15 2.08
C ALA A 56 12.95 -16.38 2.98
N GLY A 57 14.01 -17.08 3.44
CA GLY A 57 14.94 -16.53 4.43
C GLY A 57 14.26 -16.32 5.78
N ASP A 58 14.04 -15.05 6.12
CA ASP A 58 13.33 -14.53 7.29
C ASP A 58 11.92 -13.99 6.97
N GLY A 59 11.54 -13.97 5.70
CA GLY A 59 10.19 -13.64 5.28
C GLY A 59 9.24 -14.84 5.46
N PHE A 60 8.03 -14.58 5.93
CA PHE A 60 6.92 -15.55 5.92
C PHE A 60 5.88 -15.17 4.88
N PHE A 61 5.34 -16.19 4.22
CA PHE A 61 4.10 -16.10 3.46
C PHE A 61 3.07 -17.07 4.04
N ALA A 62 1.93 -16.53 4.48
CA ALA A 62 0.80 -17.29 4.98
C ALA A 62 -0.51 -16.87 4.33
N VAL A 63 -1.50 -17.75 4.42
CA VAL A 63 -2.87 -17.47 3.95
C VAL A 63 -3.90 -17.77 5.01
N PHE A 64 -4.96 -16.98 4.98
CA PHE A 64 -6.13 -17.13 5.84
C PHE A 64 -7.38 -17.19 4.96
N ARG A 65 -8.33 -18.03 5.36
CA ARG A 65 -9.67 -18.06 4.75
C ARG A 65 -10.57 -16.98 5.34
N ASP A 66 -10.35 -16.64 6.61
CA ASP A 66 -11.06 -15.59 7.33
C ASP A 66 -10.12 -14.39 7.53
N THR A 67 -10.49 -13.25 6.96
CA THR A 67 -9.72 -12.00 7.08
C THR A 67 -9.61 -11.52 8.53
N ARG A 68 -10.62 -11.72 9.36
CA ARG A 68 -10.58 -11.31 10.78
C ARG A 68 -9.49 -12.05 11.54
N GLN A 69 -9.31 -13.34 11.24
CA GLN A 69 -8.25 -14.15 11.85
C GLN A 69 -6.85 -13.66 11.46
N ALA A 70 -6.66 -13.23 10.21
CA ALA A 70 -5.40 -12.63 9.77
C ALA A 70 -5.07 -11.35 10.56
N VAL A 71 -6.07 -10.50 10.78
CA VAL A 71 -5.91 -9.26 11.57
C VAL A 71 -5.58 -9.59 13.03
N ILE A 72 -6.29 -10.55 13.65
CA ILE A 72 -5.99 -11.00 15.02
C ILE A 72 -4.56 -11.50 15.12
N ALA A 73 -4.15 -12.38 14.18
CA ALA A 73 -2.80 -12.93 14.15
C ALA A 73 -1.75 -11.81 14.08
N ALA A 74 -1.92 -10.83 13.20
CA ALA A 74 -1.00 -9.70 13.06
C ALA A 74 -0.88 -8.85 14.34
N VAL A 75 -2.02 -8.51 14.97
CA VAL A 75 -2.05 -7.80 16.26
C VAL A 75 -1.29 -8.58 17.34
N ARG A 76 -1.55 -9.88 17.44
CA ARG A 76 -0.94 -10.75 18.45
C ARG A 76 0.56 -10.92 18.21
N MET A 77 0.99 -11.08 16.96
CA MET A 77 2.40 -11.13 16.59
C MET A 77 3.11 -9.82 16.95
N GLN A 78 2.58 -8.65 16.57
CA GLN A 78 3.22 -7.36 16.90
C GLN A 78 3.32 -7.13 18.41
N ARG A 79 2.28 -7.46 19.17
CA ARG A 79 2.34 -7.42 20.65
C ARG A 79 3.42 -8.35 21.19
N ALA A 80 3.47 -9.59 20.72
CA ALA A 80 4.47 -10.57 21.15
C ALA A 80 5.89 -10.07 20.86
N PHE A 81 6.15 -9.54 19.66
CA PHE A 81 7.45 -8.99 19.30
C PHE A 81 7.86 -7.80 20.15
N ALA A 82 6.91 -6.91 20.49
CA ALA A 82 7.17 -5.76 21.35
C ALA A 82 7.49 -6.17 22.81
N THR A 83 6.91 -7.26 23.30
CA THR A 83 7.15 -7.75 24.67
C THR A 83 8.31 -8.73 24.80
N GLN A 84 8.77 -9.30 23.68
CA GLN A 84 9.84 -10.29 23.67
C GLN A 84 11.17 -9.65 24.08
N ALA A 85 11.90 -10.32 24.98
CA ALA A 85 13.23 -9.90 25.38
C ALA A 85 14.26 -10.32 24.32
N TRP A 86 14.45 -9.47 23.30
CA TRP A 86 15.48 -9.66 22.29
C TRP A 86 16.89 -9.47 22.87
N ALA A 87 17.90 -9.95 22.16
CA ALA A 87 19.29 -9.78 22.58
C ALA A 87 19.61 -8.30 22.88
N ARG A 88 20.44 -8.05 23.91
CA ARG A 88 20.80 -6.67 24.32
C ARG A 88 21.29 -5.84 23.14
N ASN A 89 20.81 -4.60 23.05
CA ASN A 89 21.14 -3.60 22.02
C ASN A 89 20.71 -3.98 20.59
N VAL A 90 19.74 -4.89 20.45
CA VAL A 90 19.12 -5.20 19.15
C VAL A 90 17.76 -4.52 19.08
N ASP A 91 17.61 -3.57 18.16
CA ASP A 91 16.30 -3.03 17.78
C ASP A 91 15.68 -4.01 16.77
N PHE A 92 14.88 -4.95 17.27
CA PHE A 92 14.21 -5.96 16.46
C PHE A 92 12.82 -5.50 16.07
N ARG A 93 12.59 -5.34 14.76
CA ARG A 93 11.29 -4.91 14.23
C ARG A 93 10.85 -5.79 13.08
N VAL A 94 9.55 -6.09 13.06
CA VAL A 94 8.93 -6.89 12.00
C VAL A 94 7.93 -6.03 11.28
N ARG A 95 8.04 -6.01 9.95
CA ARG A 95 7.07 -5.39 9.06
C ARG A 95 6.09 -6.43 8.56
N MET A 96 4.84 -6.04 8.33
CA MET A 96 3.80 -6.95 7.83
C MET A 96 2.94 -6.28 6.77
N GLY A 97 2.44 -7.09 5.84
CA GLY A 97 1.45 -6.68 4.84
C GLY A 97 0.31 -7.67 4.76
N ILE A 98 -0.92 -7.17 4.74
CA ILE A 98 -2.13 -7.98 4.62
C ILE A 98 -2.97 -7.47 3.45
N HIS A 99 -3.43 -8.42 2.63
CA HIS A 99 -4.28 -8.11 1.49
C HIS A 99 -5.27 -9.23 1.21
N THR A 100 -6.53 -8.89 0.93
CA THR A 100 -7.56 -9.85 0.54
C THR A 100 -7.86 -9.72 -0.95
N GLY A 101 -7.75 -10.84 -1.68
CA GLY A 101 -7.94 -10.88 -3.12
C GLY A 101 -8.14 -12.30 -3.64
N ASP A 102 -8.42 -12.41 -4.94
CA ASP A 102 -8.62 -13.70 -5.59
C ASP A 102 -7.30 -14.33 -6.02
N ALA A 103 -7.11 -15.61 -5.72
CA ALA A 103 -6.02 -16.41 -6.27
C ALA A 103 -6.50 -17.77 -6.78
N ILE A 104 -5.75 -18.31 -7.73
CA ILE A 104 -5.91 -19.67 -8.21
C ILE A 104 -5.17 -20.60 -7.25
N VAL A 105 -5.89 -21.60 -6.73
CA VAL A 105 -5.28 -22.63 -5.87
C VAL A 105 -4.64 -23.69 -6.77
N ALA A 106 -3.32 -23.83 -6.68
CA ALA A 106 -2.54 -24.82 -7.40
C ALA A 106 -1.92 -25.83 -6.42
N PRO A 107 -1.48 -27.02 -6.89
CA PRO A 107 -0.83 -28.00 -6.03
C PRO A 107 0.41 -27.48 -5.30
N THR A 108 1.14 -26.56 -5.93
CA THR A 108 2.40 -25.99 -5.42
C THR A 108 2.22 -24.65 -4.70
N GLY A 109 0.99 -24.18 -4.49
CA GLY A 109 0.73 -22.91 -3.80
C GLY A 109 -0.37 -22.08 -4.43
N PHE A 110 -0.17 -20.76 -4.48
CA PHE A 110 -1.14 -19.81 -4.99
C PHE A 110 -0.58 -19.05 -6.19
N ILE A 111 -1.40 -18.92 -7.23
CA ILE A 111 -1.05 -18.20 -8.44
C ILE A 111 -2.03 -17.05 -8.61
N GLY A 112 -1.51 -15.83 -8.72
CA GLY A 112 -2.33 -14.66 -8.95
C GLY A 112 -1.58 -13.36 -8.65
N LEU A 113 -2.02 -12.30 -9.31
CA LEU A 113 -1.47 -10.96 -9.10
C LEU A 113 -1.62 -10.49 -7.64
N GLU A 114 -2.69 -10.92 -6.96
CA GLU A 114 -3.01 -10.52 -5.58
C GLU A 114 -2.00 -11.07 -4.55
N VAL A 115 -1.36 -12.22 -4.82
CA VAL A 115 -0.27 -12.75 -3.98
C VAL A 115 0.95 -11.81 -4.06
N HIS A 116 1.30 -11.38 -5.28
CA HIS A 116 2.40 -10.43 -5.47
C HIS A 116 2.07 -9.06 -4.87
N ARG A 117 0.80 -8.63 -4.95
CA ARG A 117 0.33 -7.38 -4.34
C ARG A 117 0.56 -7.39 -2.84
N ALA A 118 0.14 -8.45 -2.15
CA ALA A 118 0.35 -8.65 -0.72
C ALA A 118 1.83 -8.59 -0.32
N SER A 119 2.71 -9.24 -1.10
CA SER A 119 4.15 -9.15 -0.89
C SER A 119 4.68 -7.71 -1.06
N ARG A 120 4.20 -6.96 -2.06
CA ARG A 120 4.61 -5.55 -2.25
C ARG A 120 4.12 -4.63 -1.13
N ILE A 121 2.95 -4.91 -0.58
CA ILE A 121 2.43 -4.19 0.59
C ILE A 121 3.33 -4.42 1.80
N CYS A 122 3.75 -5.66 2.06
CA CYS A 122 4.70 -5.96 3.12
C CYS A 122 6.06 -5.28 2.89
N ASN A 123 6.57 -5.28 1.66
CA ASN A 123 7.84 -4.63 1.33
C ASN A 123 7.80 -3.11 1.52
N ALA A 124 6.63 -2.48 1.35
CA ALA A 124 6.43 -1.06 1.58
C ALA A 124 6.27 -0.73 3.08
N ALA A 125 6.07 -1.72 3.96
CA ALA A 125 5.94 -1.47 5.40
C ALA A 125 7.30 -1.21 6.05
N ASN A 126 7.31 -0.32 7.04
CA ASN A 126 8.45 -0.14 7.95
C ASN A 126 8.42 -1.21 9.06
N GLY A 127 9.54 -1.42 9.74
CA GLY A 127 9.59 -2.28 10.92
C GLY A 127 8.65 -1.80 12.01
N GLY A 128 7.85 -2.72 12.56
CA GLY A 128 6.78 -2.43 13.52
C GLY A 128 5.47 -1.96 12.87
N GLN A 129 5.45 -1.81 11.55
CA GLN A 129 4.26 -1.40 10.81
C GLN A 129 3.53 -2.61 10.21
N VAL A 130 2.19 -2.58 10.28
CA VAL A 130 1.32 -3.53 9.59
C VAL A 130 0.48 -2.76 8.59
N LEU A 131 0.71 -3.02 7.30
CA LEU A 131 -0.02 -2.35 6.22
C LEU A 131 -1.18 -3.20 5.70
N LEU A 132 -2.33 -2.57 5.52
CA LEU A 132 -3.57 -3.16 5.05
C LEU A 132 -4.06 -2.44 3.79
N THR A 133 -4.82 -3.15 2.97
CA THR A 133 -5.56 -2.61 1.83
C THR A 133 -7.05 -2.43 2.17
N PRO A 134 -7.81 -1.62 1.42
CA PRO A 134 -9.25 -1.45 1.62
C PRO A 134 -10.00 -2.79 1.68
N THR A 135 -9.61 -3.75 0.83
CA THR A 135 -10.27 -5.07 0.77
C THR A 135 -10.16 -5.86 2.06
N VAL A 136 -9.12 -5.63 2.86
CA VAL A 136 -8.97 -6.22 4.21
C VAL A 136 -9.99 -5.61 5.16
N LEU A 137 -10.15 -4.30 5.15
CA LEU A 137 -11.12 -3.61 6.01
C LEU A 137 -12.55 -4.00 5.66
N GLU A 138 -12.87 -4.03 4.37
CA GLU A 138 -14.17 -4.50 3.85
C GLU A 138 -14.47 -5.94 4.27
N SER A 139 -13.49 -6.84 4.16
CA SER A 139 -13.68 -8.27 4.46
C SER A 139 -13.64 -8.58 5.95
N ALA A 140 -12.86 -7.83 6.74
CA ALA A 140 -12.82 -7.97 8.18
C ALA A 140 -14.09 -7.41 8.84
N GLY A 141 -14.63 -6.31 8.31
CA GLY A 141 -15.79 -5.61 8.88
C GLY A 141 -15.47 -4.88 10.18
N GLU A 142 -16.39 -4.00 10.59
CA GLU A 142 -16.26 -3.19 11.81
C GLU A 142 -17.08 -3.76 12.98
N PRO A 143 -16.57 -3.65 14.23
CA PRO A 143 -15.24 -3.17 14.59
C PRO A 143 -14.15 -4.21 14.26
N LEU A 144 -12.93 -3.72 14.05
CA LEU A 144 -11.76 -4.58 13.91
C LEU A 144 -11.52 -5.37 15.21
N PRO A 145 -11.03 -6.61 15.10
CA PRO A 145 -10.82 -7.46 16.26
C PRO A 145 -9.69 -6.93 17.16
N GLU A 146 -9.63 -7.44 18.40
CA GLU A 146 -8.58 -7.11 19.39
C GLU A 146 -8.52 -5.63 19.82
N GLY A 147 -9.60 -4.88 19.58
CA GLY A 147 -9.67 -3.45 19.82
C GLY A 147 -8.76 -2.63 18.89
N ALA A 148 -8.30 -3.23 17.79
CA ALA A 148 -7.46 -2.56 16.82
C ALA A 148 -8.24 -1.47 16.06
N ASP A 149 -7.49 -0.51 15.55
CA ASP A 149 -8.02 0.56 14.70
C ASP A 149 -7.13 0.73 13.47
N THR A 150 -7.44 1.65 12.56
CA THR A 150 -6.61 1.94 11.40
C THR A 150 -6.47 3.42 11.12
N ILE A 151 -5.34 3.78 10.51
CA ILE A 151 -5.10 5.12 9.99
C ILE A 151 -4.85 5.02 8.49
N TYR A 152 -5.58 5.81 7.71
CA TYR A 152 -5.35 5.94 6.28
C TYR A 152 -4.04 6.70 6.01
N LEU A 153 -3.15 6.11 5.22
CA LEU A 153 -1.83 6.68 4.93
C LEU A 153 -1.78 7.43 3.59
N GLY A 154 -2.76 7.18 2.71
CA GLY A 154 -2.78 7.71 1.34
C GLY A 154 -2.65 6.63 0.28
N GLU A 155 -2.32 7.07 -0.93
CA GLU A 155 -2.07 6.23 -2.10
C GLU A 155 -0.58 6.10 -2.40
N PHE A 156 -0.17 4.91 -2.83
CA PHE A 156 1.22 4.53 -2.98
C PHE A 156 1.43 3.63 -4.20
N LEU A 157 2.50 3.86 -4.96
CA LEU A 157 2.85 3.09 -6.14
C LEU A 157 3.55 1.79 -5.74
N LEU A 158 2.90 0.64 -5.94
CA LEU A 158 3.53 -0.66 -5.70
C LEU A 158 4.32 -1.12 -6.93
N LYS A 159 5.56 -1.56 -6.74
CA LYS A 159 6.42 -2.03 -7.84
C LYS A 159 5.74 -3.16 -8.64
N GLY A 160 5.54 -2.91 -9.94
CA GLY A 160 4.90 -3.85 -10.88
C GLY A 160 3.38 -3.70 -11.00
N PHE A 161 2.79 -2.71 -10.32
CA PHE A 161 1.37 -2.39 -10.41
C PHE A 161 1.21 -1.01 -11.07
N GLY A 162 0.27 -0.92 -12.03
CA GLY A 162 0.06 0.30 -12.82
C GLY A 162 -0.88 1.31 -12.19
N GLN A 163 -1.49 1.01 -11.04
CA GLN A 163 -2.38 1.89 -10.31
C GLN A 163 -1.87 2.04 -8.87
N PRO A 164 -1.98 3.23 -8.27
CA PRO A 164 -1.68 3.40 -6.85
C PRO A 164 -2.55 2.51 -5.98
N GLU A 165 -1.97 1.98 -4.91
CA GLU A 165 -2.66 1.24 -3.87
C GLU A 165 -2.97 2.16 -2.70
N ARG A 166 -4.21 2.12 -2.21
CA ARG A 166 -4.59 2.77 -0.96
C ARG A 166 -4.08 1.94 0.20
N LEU A 167 -3.32 2.54 1.10
CA LEU A 167 -2.73 1.84 2.25
C LEU A 167 -3.23 2.40 3.57
N PHE A 168 -3.44 1.50 4.52
CA PHE A 168 -3.81 1.79 5.90
C PHE A 168 -2.79 1.16 6.84
N GLN A 169 -2.44 1.85 7.92
CA GLN A 169 -1.71 1.26 9.02
C GLN A 169 -2.70 0.69 10.03
N LEU A 170 -2.51 -0.57 10.43
CA LEU A 170 -3.20 -1.13 11.59
C LEU A 170 -2.58 -0.55 12.87
N ILE A 171 -3.44 -0.06 13.76
CA ILE A 171 -3.09 0.44 15.09
C ILE A 171 -3.35 -0.68 16.09
N VAL A 172 -2.26 -1.14 16.69
CA VAL A 172 -2.22 -2.27 17.62
C VAL A 172 -2.26 -1.72 19.05
N PRO A 173 -3.34 -1.94 19.82
CA PRO A 173 -3.43 -1.39 21.17
C PRO A 173 -2.37 -1.99 22.10
N GLY A 174 -1.78 -1.16 22.96
CA GLY A 174 -0.81 -1.59 23.98
C GLY A 174 0.65 -1.66 23.52
N ILE A 175 0.95 -1.24 22.29
CA ILE A 175 2.33 -1.07 21.80
C ILE A 175 2.49 0.30 21.13
N ASP A 176 3.74 0.68 20.86
CA ASP A 176 4.00 1.85 20.03
C ASP A 176 3.58 1.59 18.58
N ASN A 177 2.98 2.60 17.95
CA ASN A 177 2.48 2.54 16.58
C ASN A 177 3.06 3.75 15.82
N PRO A 178 4.37 3.72 15.48
CA PRO A 178 5.00 4.88 14.90
C PRO A 178 4.32 5.24 13.57
N PHE A 179 4.01 6.52 13.40
CA PHE A 179 3.44 7.03 12.16
C PHE A 179 4.56 7.23 11.14
N LEU A 180 4.78 6.22 10.31
CA LEU A 180 5.83 6.20 9.29
C LEU A 180 5.21 6.12 7.90
N SER A 181 5.69 6.94 6.97
CA SER A 181 5.29 6.78 5.57
C SER A 181 5.79 5.42 5.06
N PRO A 182 4.95 4.64 4.35
CA PRO A 182 5.38 3.46 3.63
C PRO A 182 6.64 3.73 2.78
N GLN A 183 7.53 2.75 2.73
CA GLN A 183 8.80 2.74 2.00
C GLN A 183 8.60 2.55 0.49
N THR A 184 7.73 3.36 -0.10
CA THR A 184 7.44 3.32 -1.52
C THR A 184 6.94 4.68 -2.01
N GLU A 185 6.98 4.90 -3.33
CA GLU A 185 6.66 6.19 -3.93
C GLU A 185 5.17 6.50 -3.81
N ARG A 186 4.83 7.78 -3.69
CA ARG A 186 3.46 8.27 -3.86
C ARG A 186 3.26 8.70 -5.31
N PRO A 187 2.05 8.55 -5.88
CA PRO A 187 1.75 9.21 -7.14
C PRO A 187 1.95 10.72 -6.97
N LEU A 188 2.53 11.35 -8.00
CA LEU A 188 2.66 12.79 -8.01
C LEU A 188 1.28 13.41 -8.23
N PRO A 189 0.90 14.46 -7.48
CA PRO A 189 -0.33 15.19 -7.75
C PRO A 189 -0.31 15.70 -9.19
N THR A 190 -1.40 15.47 -9.91
CA THR A 190 -1.53 15.84 -11.32
C THR A 190 -2.49 17.02 -11.47
N ILE A 191 -2.03 18.12 -12.07
CA ILE A 191 -2.85 19.30 -12.36
C ILE A 191 -3.06 19.42 -13.86
N ALA A 192 -4.31 19.65 -14.28
CA ALA A 192 -4.61 20.13 -15.62
C ALA A 192 -5.13 21.56 -15.56
N VAL A 193 -4.65 22.40 -16.47
CA VAL A 193 -5.12 23.79 -16.63
C VAL A 193 -5.91 23.85 -17.92
N LEU A 194 -7.19 24.18 -17.82
CA LEU A 194 -8.07 24.33 -18.97
C LEU A 194 -7.97 25.75 -19.55
N PRO A 195 -8.30 25.94 -20.85
CA PRO A 195 -8.41 27.28 -21.42
C PRO A 195 -9.40 28.13 -20.63
N PHE A 196 -8.98 29.32 -20.20
CA PHE A 196 -9.86 30.21 -19.45
C PHE A 196 -10.94 30.79 -20.35
N ALA A 197 -12.20 30.73 -19.90
CA ALA A 197 -13.30 31.39 -20.58
C ALA A 197 -13.22 32.91 -20.35
N VAL A 198 -12.96 33.67 -21.42
CA VAL A 198 -12.98 35.12 -21.35
C VAL A 198 -14.42 35.61 -21.49
N ARG A 199 -14.94 36.27 -20.46
CA ARG A 199 -16.26 36.93 -20.49
C ARG A 199 -16.13 38.30 -21.17
N SER A 200 -15.84 38.30 -22.46
CA SER A 200 -15.78 39.51 -23.30
C SER A 200 -16.69 39.36 -24.52
N MET A 201 -17.18 40.48 -25.04
CA MET A 201 -17.91 40.53 -26.31
C MET A 201 -16.98 40.67 -27.53
N ASP A 202 -15.67 40.83 -27.32
CA ASP A 202 -14.68 40.90 -28.40
C ASP A 202 -14.26 39.48 -28.87
N PRO A 203 -14.45 39.11 -30.15
CA PRO A 203 -14.02 37.83 -30.70
C PRO A 203 -12.51 37.56 -30.59
N ASN A 204 -11.66 38.60 -30.45
CA ASN A 204 -10.22 38.46 -30.35
C ASN A 204 -9.72 38.11 -28.93
N ASP A 205 -10.55 38.24 -27.90
CA ASP A 205 -10.11 38.03 -26.51
C ASP A 205 -9.96 36.54 -26.14
N GLY A 206 -10.46 35.63 -26.97
CA GLY A 206 -10.33 34.18 -26.75
C GLY A 206 -8.87 33.68 -26.73
N PHE A 207 -7.94 34.43 -27.33
CA PHE A 207 -6.50 34.11 -27.30
C PHE A 207 -5.83 34.49 -25.97
N LEU A 208 -6.40 35.43 -25.22
CA LEU A 208 -5.85 35.85 -23.93
C LEU A 208 -5.98 34.74 -22.89
N GLY A 209 -7.16 34.11 -22.80
CA GLY A 209 -7.41 32.99 -21.88
C GLY A 209 -6.54 31.77 -22.18
N ASP A 210 -6.32 31.47 -23.47
CA ASP A 210 -5.41 30.41 -23.91
C ASP A 210 -3.96 30.70 -23.52
N GLY A 211 -3.49 31.92 -23.76
CA GLY A 211 -2.13 32.35 -23.40
C GLY A 211 -1.88 32.28 -21.89
N MET A 212 -2.87 32.71 -21.08
CA MET A 212 -2.79 32.60 -19.63
C MET A 212 -2.73 31.14 -19.17
N ALA A 213 -3.57 30.25 -19.73
CA ALA A 213 -3.53 28.84 -19.40
C ALA A 213 -2.18 28.20 -19.77
N GLU A 214 -1.62 28.57 -20.93
CA GLU A 214 -0.31 28.10 -21.38
C GLU A 214 0.83 28.54 -20.45
N GLU A 215 0.86 29.80 -20.04
CA GLU A 215 1.84 30.30 -19.07
C GLU A 215 1.73 29.59 -17.72
N ILE A 216 0.51 29.32 -17.23
CA ILE A 216 0.31 28.57 -15.99
C ILE A 216 0.81 27.12 -16.13
N ILE A 217 0.54 26.45 -17.26
CA ILE A 217 1.06 25.10 -17.53
C ILE A 217 2.59 25.10 -17.48
N ILE A 218 3.24 26.08 -18.13
CA ILE A 218 4.71 26.21 -18.14
C ILE A 218 5.25 26.48 -16.74
N ALA A 219 4.60 27.36 -15.97
CA ALA A 219 5.01 27.69 -14.61
C ALA A 219 4.87 26.49 -13.67
N LEU A 220 3.72 25.80 -13.69
CA LEU A 220 3.48 24.61 -12.89
C LEU A 220 4.39 23.45 -13.29
N GLY A 221 4.73 23.31 -14.58
CA GLY A 221 5.63 22.27 -15.07
C GLY A 221 7.06 22.37 -14.53
N LYS A 222 7.43 23.50 -13.93
CA LYS A 222 8.72 23.72 -13.27
C LYS A 222 8.69 23.43 -11.76
N VAL A 223 7.52 23.13 -11.19
CA VAL A 223 7.36 22.83 -9.75
C VAL A 223 7.76 21.38 -9.48
N PRO A 224 8.82 21.13 -8.68
CA PRO A 224 9.20 19.78 -8.31
C PRO A 224 8.09 19.08 -7.53
N GLY A 225 7.85 17.80 -7.84
CA GLY A 225 6.82 17.01 -7.15
C GLY A 225 5.40 17.23 -7.67
N LEU A 226 5.22 17.88 -8.82
CA LEU A 226 3.95 18.05 -9.50
C LEU A 226 4.01 17.42 -10.90
N GLN A 227 2.94 16.76 -11.31
CA GLN A 227 2.70 16.42 -12.71
C GLN A 227 1.72 17.41 -13.31
N VAL A 228 2.02 17.89 -14.52
CA VAL A 228 1.14 18.84 -15.23
C VAL A 228 0.72 18.22 -16.54
N VAL A 229 -0.59 18.19 -16.78
CA VAL A 229 -1.16 17.69 -18.02
C VAL A 229 -0.72 18.59 -19.18
N ALA A 230 -0.23 17.96 -20.24
CA ALA A 230 0.26 18.66 -21.41
C ALA A 230 -0.85 19.52 -22.04
N ARG A 231 -0.46 20.70 -22.53
CA ARG A 231 -1.34 21.68 -23.19
C ARG A 231 -2.28 21.06 -24.22
N SER A 232 -1.77 20.19 -25.08
CA SER A 232 -2.54 19.53 -26.14
C SER A 232 -3.71 18.70 -25.61
N ALA A 233 -3.52 18.01 -24.48
CA ALA A 233 -4.56 17.20 -23.86
C ALA A 233 -5.60 18.10 -23.16
N SER A 234 -5.16 19.09 -22.38
CA SER A 234 -6.07 20.02 -21.69
C SER A 234 -6.93 20.83 -22.67
N PHE A 235 -6.35 21.27 -23.80
CA PHE A 235 -7.04 22.13 -24.77
C PHE A 235 -8.01 21.34 -25.66
N ALA A 236 -7.95 20.01 -25.68
CA ALA A 236 -8.93 19.17 -26.38
C ALA A 236 -10.37 19.32 -25.81
N PHE A 237 -10.50 19.85 -24.60
CA PHE A 237 -11.78 20.06 -23.91
C PHE A 237 -12.34 21.48 -24.08
N ARG A 238 -11.69 22.36 -24.85
CA ARG A 238 -12.03 23.79 -25.00
C ARG A 238 -13.51 24.09 -25.30
N GLN A 239 -14.15 23.27 -26.12
CA GLN A 239 -15.53 23.49 -26.57
C GLN A 239 -16.53 22.50 -25.96
N GLN A 240 -16.11 21.72 -24.97
CA GLN A 240 -16.96 20.72 -24.34
C GLN A 240 -17.59 21.31 -23.09
N SER A 241 -18.93 21.38 -23.05
CA SER A 241 -19.69 21.73 -21.85
C SER A 241 -19.79 20.53 -20.89
N LEU A 242 -18.63 20.02 -20.46
CA LEU A 242 -18.54 18.94 -19.48
C LEU A 242 -18.30 19.51 -18.09
N ASP A 243 -18.76 18.78 -17.07
CA ASP A 243 -18.41 19.04 -15.67
C ASP A 243 -16.88 18.94 -15.50
N PRO A 244 -16.22 19.93 -14.88
CA PRO A 244 -14.78 19.87 -14.55
C PRO A 244 -14.34 18.56 -13.89
N ARG A 245 -15.20 17.91 -13.08
CA ARG A 245 -14.90 16.60 -12.48
C ARG A 245 -14.76 15.50 -13.52
N GLU A 246 -15.60 15.52 -14.56
CA GLU A 246 -15.55 14.57 -15.67
C GLU A 246 -14.31 14.81 -16.54
N ILE A 247 -13.95 16.08 -16.77
CA ILE A 247 -12.72 16.45 -17.48
C ILE A 247 -11.49 15.96 -16.70
N GLY A 248 -11.45 16.17 -15.37
CA GLY A 248 -10.38 15.67 -14.49
C GLY A 248 -10.18 14.16 -14.60
N LYS A 249 -11.25 13.37 -14.57
CA LYS A 249 -11.17 11.91 -14.77
C LYS A 249 -10.59 11.53 -16.13
N ARG A 250 -10.99 12.22 -17.20
CA ARG A 250 -10.49 11.94 -18.57
C ARG A 250 -9.04 12.34 -18.77
N LEU A 251 -8.59 13.39 -18.08
CA LEU A 251 -7.22 13.86 -18.09
C LEU A 251 -6.33 13.16 -17.06
N ASN A 252 -6.89 12.29 -16.22
CA ASN A 252 -6.23 11.69 -15.07
C ASN A 252 -5.57 12.77 -14.18
N ALA A 253 -6.28 13.87 -13.95
CA ALA A 253 -5.84 15.00 -13.14
C ALA A 253 -6.60 15.04 -11.81
N ASP A 254 -5.86 15.21 -10.72
CA ASP A 254 -6.41 15.37 -9.37
C ASP A 254 -7.04 16.75 -9.18
N VAL A 255 -6.51 17.77 -9.87
CA VAL A 255 -6.98 19.15 -9.82
C VAL A 255 -7.13 19.71 -11.22
N ILE A 256 -8.26 20.40 -11.45
CA ILE A 256 -8.53 21.20 -12.64
C ILE A 256 -8.46 22.67 -12.26
N LEU A 257 -7.69 23.45 -13.03
CA LEU A 257 -7.65 24.92 -12.99
C LEU A 257 -8.34 25.52 -14.21
#